data_AF-A0A2U2BHH8-F1
#
_entry.id   AF-A0A2U2BHH8-F1
#
_cell.length_a   1.000
_cell.length_b   1.000
_cell.length_c   1.000
_cell.angle_alpha   90.00
_cell.angle_beta   90.00
_cell.angle_gamma   90.00
#
_symmetry.space_group_name_H-M   'P 1'
#
loop_
_entity.id
_entity.type
_entity.pdbx_description
1 polymer ?
#
loop_
_entity_poly.entity_id
_entity_poly.type
_entity_poly.pdbx_seq_one_letter_code
_entity_poly.pdbx_strand_id
1 'polypeptide(L)'
;MSRFVSSLGQLVGALVGLALIVAGLVFMSTNTGPGGLVVLVCGVLLLPRVFPKLASRFKPQHQFLIGVALVVFSFVAGIVWKGEPREKVSELDRYVAALEKEQAQEKARCSDTIMAYVMSQNFVKAKLVAPSTAKFPSFSDVKVTKSGECKFTVLGYVDSQNSFGAMLRTAYTADVRYDRQSGKWALESLAM
;
A
#
# COMPACT_ATOMS: atom_id res chain seq x y z
N MET A 1 -25.95 56.14 40.54
CA MET A 1 -25.65 55.64 39.18
C MET A 1 -24.52 54.59 39.14
N SER A 2 -23.60 54.51 40.10
CA SER A 2 -22.45 53.56 40.05
C SER A 2 -22.80 52.07 40.25
N ARG A 3 -23.83 51.73 41.04
CA ARG A 3 -24.22 50.33 41.30
C ARG A 3 -24.92 49.64 40.12
N PHE A 4 -25.53 50.41 39.22
CA PHE A 4 -26.15 49.86 38.00
C PHE A 4 -25.10 49.47 36.95
N VAL A 5 -24.02 50.26 36.84
CA VAL A 5 -22.92 49.99 35.90
C VAL A 5 -22.13 48.72 36.29
N SER A 6 -21.96 48.45 37.60
CA SER A 6 -21.28 47.23 38.06
C SER A 6 -22.10 45.96 37.80
N SER A 7 -23.43 46.03 37.97
CA SER A 7 -24.32 44.90 37.73
C SER A 7 -24.45 44.58 36.23
N LEU A 8 -24.51 45.62 35.39
CA LEU A 8 -24.54 45.45 33.94
C LEU A 8 -23.23 44.85 33.41
N GLY A 9 -22.08 45.27 33.96
CA GLY A 9 -20.77 44.71 33.61
C GLY A 9 -20.61 43.23 33.98
N GLN A 10 -21.14 42.82 35.14
CA GLN A 10 -21.15 41.40 35.55
C GLN A 10 -22.05 40.54 34.64
N LEU A 11 -23.20 41.08 34.24
CA LEU A 11 -24.16 40.38 33.39
C LEU A 11 -23.64 40.22 31.96
N VAL A 12 -22.99 41.25 31.41
CA VAL A 12 -22.31 41.17 30.11
C VAL A 12 -21.14 40.19 30.15
N GLY A 13 -20.33 40.20 31.23
CA GLY A 13 -19.24 39.24 31.40
C GLY A 13 -19.72 37.78 31.45
N ALA A 14 -20.84 37.52 32.14
CA ALA A 14 -21.45 36.19 32.21
C ALA A 14 -21.99 35.74 30.84
N LEU A 15 -22.65 36.63 30.09
CA LEU A 15 -23.17 36.34 28.75
C LEU A 15 -22.05 36.06 27.73
N VAL A 16 -20.96 36.83 27.76
CA VAL A 16 -19.80 36.60 26.89
C VAL A 16 -19.12 35.26 27.24
N GLY A 17 -18.98 34.94 28.53
CA GLY A 17 -18.45 33.64 28.96
C GLY A 17 -19.31 32.48 28.47
N LEU A 18 -20.63 32.61 28.57
CA LEU A 18 -21.57 31.57 28.14
C LEU A 18 -21.58 31.42 26.61
N ALA A 19 -21.50 32.52 25.85
CA ALA A 19 -21.38 32.50 24.39
C ALA A 19 -20.08 31.81 23.92
N LEU A 20 -18.96 32.04 24.61
CA LEU A 20 -17.69 31.38 24.31
C LEU A 20 -17.72 29.87 24.60
N ILE A 21 -18.40 29.46 25.67
CA ILE A 21 -18.59 28.03 25.98
C ILE A 21 -19.45 27.37 24.89
N VAL A 22 -20.55 28.00 24.48
CA VAL A 22 -21.43 27.47 23.43
C VAL A 22 -20.70 27.40 22.10
N ALA A 23 -19.94 28.43 21.71
CA ALA A 23 -19.12 28.41 20.49
C ALA A 23 -18.05 27.30 20.54
N GLY A 24 -17.42 27.07 21.69
CA GLY A 24 -16.46 25.98 21.89
C GLY A 24 -17.11 24.58 21.76
N LEU A 25 -18.30 24.39 22.31
CA LEU A 25 -19.06 23.13 22.21
C LEU A 25 -19.54 22.86 20.78
N VAL A 26 -19.99 23.90 20.06
CA VAL A 26 -20.39 23.77 18.65
C VAL A 26 -19.17 23.42 17.78
N PHE A 27 -18.02 24.04 18.03
CA PHE A 27 -16.78 23.71 17.32
C PHE A 27 -16.34 22.26 17.53
N MET A 28 -16.46 21.73 18.76
CA MET A 28 -16.22 20.31 19.06
C MET A 28 -17.12 19.36 18.26
N SER A 29 -18.40 19.70 18.07
CA SER A 29 -19.34 18.85 17.34
C SER A 29 -19.00 18.75 15.85
N THR A 30 -18.20 19.68 15.31
CA THR A 30 -17.86 19.75 13.89
C THR A 30 -16.44 19.31 13.56
N ASN A 31 -15.57 19.11 14.57
CA ASN A 31 -14.15 18.84 14.36
C ASN A 31 -13.64 17.76 15.32
N THR A 32 -13.74 16.50 14.90
CA THR A 32 -13.29 15.31 15.67
C THR A 32 -11.80 14.98 15.46
N GLY A 33 -11.07 15.81 14.71
CA GLY A 33 -9.63 15.64 14.50
C GLY A 33 -8.79 16.06 15.72
N PRO A 34 -7.48 15.73 15.74
CA PRO A 34 -6.58 16.11 16.82
C PRO A 34 -6.50 17.62 17.06
N GLY A 35 -6.79 18.45 16.03
CA GLY A 35 -6.88 19.91 16.16
C GLY A 35 -8.05 20.41 17.02
N GLY A 36 -9.19 19.69 17.04
CA GLY A 36 -10.32 20.03 17.90
C GLY A 36 -9.98 19.89 19.39
N LEU A 37 -9.19 18.86 19.72
CA LEU A 37 -8.76 18.58 21.10
C LEU A 37 -7.76 19.63 21.61
N VAL A 38 -6.89 20.16 20.74
CA VAL A 38 -5.94 21.25 21.09
C VAL A 38 -6.68 22.56 21.39
N VAL A 39 -7.69 22.92 20.59
CA VAL A 39 -8.49 24.15 20.82
C VAL A 39 -9.26 24.06 22.14
N LEU A 40 -9.77 22.87 22.47
CA LEU A 40 -10.50 22.61 23.71
C LEU A 40 -9.58 22.72 24.95
N VAL A 41 -8.43 22.05 24.92
CA VAL A 41 -7.50 21.98 26.06
C VAL A 41 -6.82 23.32 26.27
N CYS A 42 -6.24 23.92 25.22
CA CYS A 42 -5.56 25.21 25.34
C CYS A 42 -6.55 26.37 25.52
N GLY A 43 -7.61 26.43 24.69
CA GLY A 43 -8.52 27.57 24.63
C GLY A 43 -9.57 27.61 25.74
N VAL A 44 -10.14 26.46 26.13
CA VAL A 44 -11.28 26.43 27.07
C VAL A 44 -10.85 26.03 28.47
N LEU A 45 -9.93 25.08 28.62
CA LEU A 45 -9.55 24.53 29.93
C LEU A 45 -8.35 25.24 30.58
N LEU A 46 -7.37 25.68 29.78
CA LEU A 46 -6.14 26.29 30.28
C LEU A 46 -6.20 27.82 30.32
N LEU A 47 -6.78 28.50 29.33
CA LEU A 47 -6.88 29.96 29.33
C LEU A 47 -7.54 30.53 30.60
N PRO A 48 -8.69 30.04 31.10
CA PRO A 48 -9.31 30.62 32.31
C PRO A 48 -8.45 30.48 33.58
N ARG A 49 -7.56 29.48 33.62
CA ARG A 49 -6.71 29.19 34.79
C ARG A 49 -5.36 29.91 34.75
N VAL A 50 -4.78 30.07 33.56
CA VAL A 50 -3.43 30.66 33.38
C VAL A 50 -3.50 32.17 33.13
N PHE A 51 -4.54 32.64 32.43
CA PHE A 51 -4.72 34.05 32.11
C PHE A 51 -4.76 34.99 33.33
N PRO A 52 -5.43 34.69 34.46
CA PRO A 52 -5.42 35.60 35.60
C PRO A 52 -4.03 35.77 36.23
N LYS A 53 -3.17 34.74 36.18
CA LYS A 53 -1.78 34.84 36.68
C LYS A 53 -0.90 35.67 35.74
N LEU A 54 -1.04 35.49 34.42
CA LEU A 54 -0.22 36.17 33.42
C LEU A 54 -0.67 37.63 33.19
N ALA A 55 -1.97 37.91 33.23
CA ALA A 55 -2.56 39.21 32.96
C ALA A 55 -2.18 40.27 34.02
N SER A 56 -1.86 39.86 35.25
CA SER A 56 -1.44 40.74 36.35
C SER A 56 -0.21 41.62 36.05
N ARG A 57 0.58 41.28 35.02
CA ARG A 57 1.78 42.01 34.60
C ARG A 57 1.49 43.15 33.60
N PHE A 58 0.28 43.22 33.04
CA PHE A 58 -0.08 44.14 31.96
C PHE A 58 -1.25 45.05 32.33
N LYS A 59 -1.22 46.31 31.86
CA LYS A 59 -2.29 47.30 32.11
C LYS A 59 -3.65 46.77 31.61
N PRO A 60 -4.76 47.06 32.31
CA PRO A 60 -6.09 46.50 32.01
C PRO A 60 -6.55 46.76 30.56
N GLN A 61 -6.13 47.87 29.96
CA GLN A 61 -6.42 48.22 28.57
C GLN A 61 -5.83 47.25 27.51
N HIS A 62 -4.74 46.53 27.81
CA HIS A 62 -4.10 45.61 26.86
C HIS A 62 -4.51 44.14 27.07
N GLN A 63 -5.10 43.82 28.22
CA GLN A 63 -5.55 42.45 28.54
C GLN A 63 -6.64 41.97 27.57
N PHE A 64 -7.55 42.87 27.19
CA PHE A 64 -8.63 42.56 26.25
C PHE A 64 -8.10 42.26 24.83
N LEU A 65 -7.14 43.06 24.35
CA LEU A 65 -6.54 42.92 23.02
C LEU A 65 -5.76 41.61 22.86
N ILE A 66 -5.01 41.19 23.88
CA ILE A 66 -4.26 39.93 23.87
C ILE A 66 -5.20 38.72 23.82
N GLY A 67 -6.30 38.76 24.58
CA GLY A 67 -7.32 37.71 24.55
C GLY A 67 -7.94 37.54 23.16
N VAL A 68 -8.32 38.65 22.51
CA VAL A 68 -8.86 38.63 21.15
C VAL A 68 -7.84 38.09 20.15
N ALA A 69 -6.58 38.51 20.24
CA ALA A 69 -5.52 38.06 19.32
C ALA A 69 -5.26 36.54 19.39
N LEU A 70 -5.29 35.95 20.59
CA LEU A 70 -5.11 34.50 20.76
C LEU A 70 -6.27 33.68 20.18
N VAL A 71 -7.50 34.19 20.31
CA VAL A 71 -8.69 33.56 19.73
C VAL A 71 -8.63 33.61 18.20
N VAL A 72 -8.28 34.77 17.64
CA VAL A 72 -8.13 34.94 16.18
C VAL A 72 -7.01 34.05 15.65
N PHE A 73 -5.85 34.01 16.32
CA PHE A 73 -4.73 33.16 15.91
C PHE A 73 -5.09 31.67 15.94
N SER A 74 -5.80 31.22 16.97
CA SER A 74 -6.25 29.82 17.08
C SER A 74 -7.26 29.46 15.99
N PHE A 75 -8.15 30.39 15.64
CA PHE A 75 -9.13 30.20 14.58
C PHE A 75 -8.46 30.15 13.20
N VAL A 76 -7.54 31.07 12.92
CA VAL A 76 -6.75 31.11 11.68
C VAL A 76 -5.85 29.88 11.57
N ALA A 77 -5.16 29.48 12.64
CA ALA A 77 -4.35 28.27 12.67
C ALA A 77 -5.20 27.00 12.43
N GLY A 78 -6.42 26.95 12.98
CA GLY A 78 -7.37 25.86 12.73
C GLY A 78 -7.84 25.77 11.28
N ILE A 79 -8.01 26.91 10.60
CA ILE A 79 -8.35 26.95 9.17
C ILE A 79 -7.14 26.54 8.30
N VAL A 80 -5.94 27.01 8.63
CA VAL A 80 -4.70 26.73 7.89
C VAL A 80 -4.25 25.28 8.07
N TRP A 81 -4.56 24.63 9.18
CA TRP A 81 -4.17 23.23 9.43
C TRP A 81 -5.09 22.19 8.77
N LYS A 82 -6.06 22.64 7.95
CA LYS A 82 -6.80 21.75 7.06
C LYS A 82 -5.86 21.32 5.93
N GLY A 83 -4.95 20.41 6.27
CA GLY A 83 -4.00 19.80 5.35
C GLY A 83 -4.71 19.31 4.10
N GLU A 84 -4.05 19.47 2.95
CA GLU A 84 -4.57 19.02 1.67
C GLU A 84 -5.06 17.57 1.77
N PRO A 85 -6.29 17.26 1.32
CA PRO A 85 -6.73 15.88 1.22
C PRO A 85 -5.81 15.14 0.23
N ARG A 86 -4.99 14.24 0.77
CA ARG A 86 -4.10 13.35 0.02
C ARG A 86 -4.94 12.24 -0.62
N GLU A 87 -5.74 12.58 -1.62
CA GLU A 87 -6.76 11.67 -2.18
C GLU A 87 -6.26 10.82 -3.36
N LYS A 88 -5.24 11.28 -4.12
CA LYS A 88 -4.75 10.56 -5.32
C LYS A 88 -3.75 9.42 -5.07
N VAL A 89 -3.40 9.15 -3.82
CA VAL A 89 -2.40 8.11 -3.50
C VAL A 89 -3.00 6.69 -3.58
N SER A 90 -4.33 6.53 -3.43
CA SER A 90 -4.96 5.19 -3.38
C SER A 90 -5.13 4.46 -4.73
N GLU A 91 -5.25 5.17 -5.85
CA GLU A 91 -5.40 4.52 -7.18
C GLU A 91 -4.05 4.11 -7.75
N LEU A 92 -3.04 4.99 -7.62
CA LEU A 92 -1.68 4.71 -8.05
C LEU A 92 -1.09 3.53 -7.27
N ASP A 93 -1.32 3.47 -5.96
CA ASP A 93 -0.84 2.37 -5.11
C ASP A 93 -1.47 1.02 -5.51
N ARG A 94 -2.76 1.01 -5.87
CA ARG A 94 -3.44 -0.21 -6.36
C ARG A 94 -2.89 -0.67 -7.70
N TYR A 95 -2.59 0.27 -8.60
CA TYR A 95 -1.99 -0.03 -9.90
C TYR A 95 -0.57 -0.56 -9.76
N VAL A 96 0.26 0.08 -8.93
CA VAL A 96 1.64 -0.38 -8.65
C VAL A 96 1.61 -1.78 -8.04
N ALA A 97 0.74 -2.05 -7.08
CA ALA A 97 0.60 -3.38 -6.49
C ALA A 97 0.15 -4.46 -7.50
N ALA A 98 -0.66 -4.10 -8.51
CA ALA A 98 -1.04 -5.02 -9.56
C ALA A 98 0.14 -5.34 -10.49
N LEU A 99 0.91 -4.32 -10.91
CA LEU A 99 2.11 -4.49 -11.73
C LEU A 99 3.18 -5.32 -11.01
N GLU A 100 3.42 -5.05 -9.72
CA GLU A 100 4.37 -5.80 -8.91
C GLU A 100 3.96 -7.29 -8.80
N LYS A 101 2.66 -7.57 -8.66
CA LYS A 101 2.14 -8.95 -8.65
C LYS A 101 2.34 -9.65 -9.99
N GLU A 102 2.07 -8.97 -11.11
CA GLU A 102 2.29 -9.54 -12.44
C GLU A 102 3.78 -9.84 -12.68
N GLN A 103 4.67 -8.90 -12.35
CA GLN A 103 6.12 -9.10 -12.44
C GLN A 103 6.62 -10.24 -11.54
N ALA A 104 6.09 -10.35 -10.32
CA ALA A 104 6.43 -11.44 -9.42
C ALA A 104 5.97 -12.80 -9.97
N GLN A 105 4.76 -12.87 -10.52
CA GLN A 105 4.25 -14.09 -11.16
C GLN A 105 5.07 -14.47 -12.40
N GLU A 106 5.43 -13.49 -13.23
CA GLU A 106 6.29 -13.69 -14.40
C GLU A 106 7.67 -14.22 -14.00
N LYS A 107 8.29 -13.59 -12.99
CA LYS A 107 9.58 -14.04 -12.45
C LYS A 107 9.48 -15.46 -11.89
N ALA A 108 8.38 -15.79 -11.21
CA ALA A 108 8.12 -17.14 -10.71
C ALA A 108 8.06 -18.16 -11.86
N ARG A 109 7.28 -17.89 -12.92
CA ARG A 109 7.21 -18.76 -14.11
C ARG A 109 8.56 -18.89 -14.80
N CYS A 110 9.32 -17.81 -14.88
CA CYS A 110 10.68 -17.75 -15.41
C CYS A 110 11.73 -18.46 -14.52
N SER A 111 11.36 -18.90 -13.32
CA SER A 111 12.19 -19.69 -12.40
C SER A 111 11.68 -21.11 -12.18
N ASP A 112 10.54 -21.47 -12.78
CA ASP A 112 9.89 -22.76 -12.57
C ASP A 112 10.54 -23.86 -13.42
N THR A 113 11.51 -24.54 -12.81
CA THR A 113 12.23 -25.67 -13.42
C THR A 113 11.36 -26.90 -13.61
N ILE A 114 10.34 -27.09 -12.76
CA ILE A 114 9.40 -28.20 -12.87
C ILE A 114 8.53 -28.00 -14.11
N MET A 115 8.00 -26.80 -14.29
CA MET A 115 7.23 -26.47 -15.49
C MET A 115 8.09 -26.58 -16.75
N ALA A 116 9.35 -26.15 -16.72
CA ALA A 116 10.28 -26.35 -17.83
C ALA A 116 10.44 -27.83 -18.19
N TYR A 117 10.56 -28.71 -17.18
CA TYR A 117 10.61 -30.15 -17.39
C TYR A 117 9.31 -30.67 -18.04
N VAL A 118 8.15 -30.34 -17.48
CA VAL A 118 6.84 -30.78 -18.02
C VAL A 118 6.66 -30.35 -19.47
N MET A 119 7.03 -29.10 -19.79
CA MET A 119 6.92 -28.57 -21.14
C MET A 119 7.90 -29.24 -22.10
N SER A 120 9.12 -29.56 -21.65
CA SER A 120 10.07 -30.34 -22.45
C SER A 120 9.50 -31.70 -22.87
N GLN A 121 8.75 -32.37 -21.99
CA GLN A 121 8.15 -33.67 -22.31
C GLN A 121 7.13 -33.55 -23.44
N ASN A 122 6.37 -32.46 -23.50
CA ASN A 122 5.40 -32.24 -24.57
C ASN A 122 6.11 -32.09 -25.94
N PHE A 123 7.23 -31.37 -25.97
CA PHE A 123 8.03 -31.23 -27.18
C PHE A 123 8.68 -32.55 -27.61
N VAL A 124 9.19 -33.33 -26.64
CA VAL A 124 9.75 -34.66 -26.89
C VAL A 124 8.68 -35.60 -27.45
N LYS A 125 7.50 -35.66 -26.82
CA LYS A 125 6.36 -36.47 -27.28
C LYS A 125 5.99 -36.20 -28.73
N ALA A 126 6.05 -34.94 -29.17
CA ALA A 126 5.75 -34.55 -30.54
C ALA A 126 6.73 -35.13 -31.59
N LYS A 127 7.91 -35.61 -31.18
CA LYS A 127 8.92 -36.24 -32.04
C LYS A 127 8.91 -37.77 -32.00
N LEU A 128 8.18 -38.39 -31.07
CA LEU A 128 8.17 -39.84 -30.91
C LEU A 128 7.24 -40.52 -31.92
N VAL A 129 7.58 -41.75 -32.30
CA VAL A 129 6.75 -42.59 -33.19
C VAL A 129 5.43 -42.99 -32.51
N ALA A 130 5.50 -43.33 -31.21
CA ALA A 130 4.34 -43.71 -30.41
C ALA A 130 4.23 -42.83 -29.13
N PRO A 131 3.76 -41.57 -29.24
CA PRO A 131 3.75 -40.61 -28.13
C PRO A 131 2.97 -41.08 -26.88
N SER A 132 1.93 -41.88 -27.08
CA SER A 132 1.10 -42.44 -26.01
C SER A 132 1.81 -43.48 -25.15
N THR A 133 2.89 -44.08 -25.65
CA THR A 133 3.70 -45.09 -24.94
C THR A 133 4.86 -44.48 -24.16
N ALA A 134 5.09 -43.18 -24.32
CA ALA A 134 6.23 -42.47 -23.75
C ALA A 134 6.18 -42.42 -22.22
N LYS A 135 7.22 -42.94 -21.58
CA LYS A 135 7.43 -42.88 -20.13
C LYS A 135 8.63 -42.01 -19.83
N PHE A 136 8.39 -40.99 -19.01
CA PHE A 136 9.41 -40.06 -18.56
C PHE A 136 9.77 -40.35 -17.10
N PRO A 137 11.03 -40.14 -16.70
CA PRO A 137 11.46 -40.28 -15.31
C PRO A 137 10.83 -39.24 -14.38
N SER A 138 11.01 -39.43 -13.07
CA SER A 138 10.67 -38.41 -12.08
C SER A 138 11.55 -37.17 -12.26
N PHE A 139 11.08 -36.00 -11.78
CA PHE A 139 11.88 -34.78 -11.78
C PHE A 139 13.20 -34.93 -10.99
N SER A 140 13.24 -35.83 -10.00
CA SER A 140 14.44 -36.15 -9.21
C SER A 140 15.57 -36.77 -10.03
N ASP A 141 15.24 -37.43 -11.15
CA ASP A 141 16.19 -38.24 -11.92
C ASP A 141 16.63 -37.52 -13.22
N VAL A 142 16.21 -36.27 -13.38
CA VAL A 142 16.55 -35.42 -14.54
C VAL A 142 17.33 -34.20 -14.08
N LYS A 143 18.14 -33.66 -14.99
CA LYS A 143 18.90 -32.45 -14.73
C LYS A 143 18.27 -31.28 -15.49
N VAL A 144 17.74 -30.31 -14.75
CA VAL A 144 17.24 -29.05 -15.32
C VAL A 144 18.17 -27.92 -14.91
N THR A 145 18.80 -27.29 -15.89
CA THR A 145 19.72 -26.17 -15.68
C THR A 145 19.11 -24.90 -16.27
N LYS A 146 19.16 -23.79 -15.54
CA LYS A 146 18.74 -22.49 -16.06
C LYS A 146 19.92 -21.85 -16.80
N SER A 147 19.75 -21.61 -18.10
CA SER A 147 20.82 -21.18 -19.01
C SER A 147 20.71 -19.70 -19.40
N GLY A 148 19.74 -18.96 -18.84
CA GLY A 148 19.55 -17.52 -19.08
C GLY A 148 18.21 -16.99 -18.55
N GLU A 149 17.80 -15.80 -19.02
CA GLU A 149 16.47 -15.26 -18.72
C GLU A 149 15.36 -16.14 -19.30
N CYS A 150 14.67 -16.86 -18.42
CA CYS A 150 13.55 -17.75 -18.74
C CYS A 150 13.90 -18.89 -19.72
N LYS A 151 15.19 -19.24 -19.80
CA LYS A 151 15.73 -20.33 -20.62
C LYS A 151 16.20 -21.47 -19.74
N PHE A 152 15.85 -22.69 -20.14
CA PHE A 152 16.14 -23.89 -19.40
C PHE A 152 16.64 -24.98 -20.34
N THR A 153 17.69 -25.67 -19.92
CA THR A 153 18.22 -26.87 -20.57
C THR A 153 17.84 -28.07 -19.72
N VAL A 154 17.05 -28.97 -20.29
CA VAL A 154 16.59 -30.20 -19.66
C VAL A 154 17.36 -31.38 -20.24
N LEU A 155 18.06 -32.12 -19.39
CA LEU A 155 18.69 -33.38 -19.74
C LEU A 155 17.94 -34.52 -19.05
N GLY A 156 17.44 -35.45 -19.85
CA GLY A 156 16.68 -36.58 -19.38
C GLY A 156 16.68 -37.73 -20.38
N TYR A 157 15.81 -38.70 -20.15
CA TYR A 157 15.57 -39.80 -21.08
C TYR A 157 14.07 -40.06 -21.20
N VAL A 158 13.68 -40.71 -22.28
CA VAL A 158 12.32 -41.17 -22.51
C VAL A 158 12.35 -42.62 -22.96
N ASP A 159 11.50 -43.44 -22.36
CA ASP A 159 11.26 -44.82 -22.79
C ASP A 159 10.01 -44.83 -23.67
N SER A 160 10.12 -45.22 -24.94
CA SER A 160 8.99 -45.24 -25.88
C SER A 160 9.09 -46.37 -26.91
N GLN A 161 7.95 -46.76 -27.51
CA GLN A 161 7.95 -47.76 -28.56
C GLN A 161 8.40 -47.18 -29.90
N ASN A 162 9.24 -47.92 -30.61
CA ASN A 162 9.54 -47.66 -32.02
C ASN A 162 8.46 -48.26 -32.95
N SER A 163 8.66 -48.15 -34.27
CA SER A 163 7.73 -48.68 -35.28
C SER A 163 7.57 -50.21 -35.25
N PHE A 164 8.46 -50.93 -34.58
CA PHE A 164 8.41 -52.39 -34.41
C PHE A 164 7.80 -52.82 -33.07
N GLY A 165 7.31 -51.87 -32.26
CA GLY A 165 6.70 -52.15 -30.95
C GLY A 165 7.71 -52.44 -29.83
N ALA A 166 9.01 -52.31 -30.08
CA ALA A 166 10.04 -52.49 -29.05
C ALA A 166 10.17 -51.22 -28.20
N MET A 167 10.21 -51.38 -26.87
CA MET A 167 10.49 -50.29 -25.94
C MET A 167 11.98 -49.92 -25.96
N LEU A 168 12.30 -48.69 -26.35
CA LEU A 168 13.67 -48.17 -26.38
C LEU A 168 13.80 -46.94 -25.48
N ARG A 169 14.96 -46.84 -24.81
CA ARG A 169 15.36 -45.67 -24.05
C ARG A 169 16.16 -44.71 -24.92
N THR A 170 15.67 -43.48 -25.07
CA THR A 170 16.35 -42.41 -25.80
C THR A 170 16.69 -41.28 -24.84
N ALA A 171 17.98 -40.95 -24.73
CA ALA A 171 18.41 -39.76 -24.01
C ALA A 171 18.06 -38.52 -24.82
N TYR A 172 17.68 -37.44 -24.16
CA TYR A 172 17.38 -36.18 -24.84
C TYR A 172 17.94 -34.98 -24.08
N THR A 173 18.27 -33.94 -24.84
CA THR A 173 18.57 -32.60 -24.34
C THR A 173 17.60 -31.63 -25.00
N ALA A 174 16.80 -30.93 -24.21
CA ALA A 174 15.81 -29.97 -24.69
C ALA A 174 16.11 -28.58 -24.11
N ASP A 175 16.33 -27.61 -24.99
CA ASP A 175 16.39 -26.20 -24.62
C ASP A 175 15.01 -25.57 -24.81
N VAL A 176 14.41 -25.15 -23.71
CA VAL A 176 13.07 -24.54 -23.69
C VAL A 176 13.16 -23.11 -23.14
N ARG A 177 12.32 -22.23 -23.69
CA ARG A 177 12.20 -20.84 -23.26
C ARG A 177 10.75 -20.51 -22.93
N TYR A 178 10.53 -19.85 -21.80
CA TYR A 178 9.26 -19.20 -21.53
C TYR A 178 9.23 -17.80 -22.16
N ASP A 179 8.29 -17.57 -23.08
CA ASP A 179 8.06 -16.27 -23.68
C ASP A 179 7.13 -15.43 -22.80
N ARG A 180 7.72 -14.36 -22.26
CA ARG A 180 7.08 -13.37 -21.39
C ARG A 180 5.90 -12.66 -22.04
N GLN A 181 6.01 -12.35 -23.34
CA GLN A 181 5.00 -11.57 -24.06
C GLN A 181 3.79 -12.42 -24.41
N SER A 182 4.03 -13.63 -24.93
CA SER A 182 2.94 -14.54 -25.33
C SER A 182 2.41 -15.39 -24.18
N GLY A 183 3.15 -15.47 -23.07
CA GLY A 183 2.85 -16.35 -21.94
C GLY A 183 2.99 -17.84 -22.26
N LYS A 184 3.65 -18.20 -23.37
CA LYS A 184 3.78 -19.58 -23.88
C LYS A 184 5.21 -20.10 -23.75
N TRP A 185 5.34 -21.42 -23.75
CA TRP A 185 6.64 -22.09 -23.83
C TRP A 185 7.00 -22.35 -25.29
N ALA A 186 8.27 -22.12 -25.62
CA ALA A 186 8.84 -22.37 -26.94
C ALA A 186 10.03 -23.33 -26.81
N LEU A 187 10.16 -24.20 -27.81
CA LEU A 187 11.34 -25.04 -27.98
C LEU A 187 12.40 -24.25 -28.75
N GLU A 188 13.60 -24.09 -28.19
CA GLU A 188 14.75 -23.50 -28.89
C GLU A 188 15.55 -24.59 -29.61
N SER A 189 15.81 -25.70 -28.93
CA SER A 189 16.56 -26.82 -29.50
C SER A 189 16.11 -28.14 -28.87
N LEU A 190 16.20 -29.24 -29.63
CA LEU A 190 15.97 -30.59 -29.15
C LEU A 190 16.95 -31.54 -29.82
N ALA A 191 17.77 -32.19 -29.02
CA ALA A 191 18.68 -33.26 -29.42
C ALA A 191 18.20 -34.59 -28.80
N MET A 192 18.11 -35.63 -29.62
CA MET A 192 17.64 -36.98 -29.25
C MET A 192 18.46 -38.05 -29.97
#